data_AF-A0A816A8A5-F1
#
_entry.id   AF-A0A816A8A5-F1
#
_cell.length_a   1.000
_cell.length_b   1.000
_cell.length_c   1.000
_cell.angle_alpha   90.00
_cell.angle_beta   90.00
_cell.angle_gamma   90.00
#
_symmetry.space_group_name_H-M   'P 1'
#
loop_
_entity.id
_entity.type
_entity.pdbx_description
1 polymer ?
#
loop_
_entity_poly.entity_id
_entity_poly.type
_entity_poly.pdbx_seq_one_letter_code
_entity_poly.pdbx_strand_id
1 'polypeptide(L)'
;MSNENLRSAPACTITPKKDPVNTMKAVEWYGAKDVRVVDRPRPLITDPADIILKVTSTAICGSDLHIYLGYVPGMEKGDVLGHEFMGIVEDVGPA
;
A
#
# COMPACT_ATOMS: atom_id res chain seq x y z
N MET A 1 1.85 36.24 -22.02
CA MET A 1 0.91 35.62 -21.06
C MET A 1 1.03 34.11 -21.22
N SER A 2 2.03 33.51 -20.58
CA SER A 2 2.22 32.06 -20.53
C SER A 2 1.82 31.59 -19.13
N ASN A 3 0.83 30.70 -19.07
CA ASN A 3 0.30 30.10 -17.85
C ASN A 3 1.37 29.25 -17.16
N GLU A 4 2.00 29.77 -16.10
CA GLU A 4 2.89 29.02 -15.20
C GLU A 4 2.18 28.43 -13.97
N ASN A 5 0.84 28.40 -13.91
CA ASN A 5 0.10 27.98 -12.71
C ASN A 5 -0.63 26.65 -12.83
N LEU A 6 0.01 25.60 -13.40
CA LEU A 6 -0.56 24.24 -13.41
C LEU A 6 0.23 23.20 -12.59
N ARG A 7 0.98 23.63 -11.56
CA ARG A 7 1.64 22.73 -10.61
C ARG A 7 1.53 23.20 -9.18
N SER A 8 0.34 23.11 -8.60
CA SER A 8 0.22 23.06 -7.14
C SER A 8 -1.01 22.27 -6.72
N ALA A 9 -1.13 21.03 -7.16
CA ALA A 9 -1.77 20.06 -6.28
C ALA A 9 -0.81 19.87 -5.09
N PRO A 10 -1.27 19.89 -3.83
CA PRO A 10 -0.40 19.54 -2.71
C PRO A 10 0.14 18.13 -2.98
N ALA A 11 1.45 17.94 -2.83
CA ALA A 11 2.04 16.63 -3.02
C ALA A 11 1.38 15.67 -2.02
N CYS A 12 0.65 14.66 -2.54
CA CYS A 12 0.10 13.56 -1.76
C CYS A 12 1.16 13.11 -0.75
N THR A 13 0.83 13.16 0.54
CA THR A 13 1.80 12.76 1.56
C THR A 13 2.06 11.26 1.42
N ILE A 14 3.25 10.89 0.96
CA ILE A 14 3.60 9.49 0.65
C ILE A 14 3.85 8.61 1.89
N THR A 15 3.79 9.18 3.10
CA THR A 15 4.03 8.46 4.36
C THR A 15 2.70 8.19 5.06
N PRO A 16 2.18 6.95 5.05
CA PRO A 16 0.90 6.64 5.68
C PRO A 16 0.94 6.80 7.20
N LYS A 17 -0.09 7.43 7.77
CA LYS A 17 -0.36 7.40 9.20
C LYS A 17 -0.71 5.98 9.64
N LYS A 18 -0.32 5.63 10.86
CA LYS A 18 -0.44 4.28 11.41
C LYS A 18 -1.21 4.34 12.73
N ASP A 19 -2.15 3.43 12.92
CA ASP A 19 -2.89 3.23 14.15
C ASP A 19 -1.93 2.70 15.23
N PRO A 20 -1.82 3.37 16.40
CA PRO A 20 -0.90 2.94 17.45
C PRO A 20 -1.38 1.73 18.25
N VAL A 21 -2.65 1.35 18.13
CA VAL A 21 -3.29 0.30 18.94
C VAL A 21 -3.62 -0.93 18.10
N ASN A 22 -4.21 -0.73 16.93
CA ASN A 22 -4.74 -1.83 16.12
C ASN A 22 -3.74 -2.28 15.05
N THR A 23 -3.62 -3.60 14.87
CA THR A 23 -2.80 -4.21 13.82
C THR A 23 -3.63 -4.96 12.78
N MET A 24 -3.01 -5.27 11.65
CA MET A 24 -3.51 -6.12 10.59
C MET A 24 -2.42 -7.08 10.12
N LYS A 25 -2.81 -8.21 9.54
CA LYS A 25 -1.85 -9.11 8.88
C LYS A 25 -1.49 -8.57 7.50
N ALA A 26 -0.23 -8.69 7.11
CA ALA A 26 0.27 -8.35 5.78
C ALA A 26 1.29 -9.40 5.31
N VAL A 27 1.35 -9.65 4.00
CA VAL A 27 2.42 -10.44 3.39
C VAL A 27 3.55 -9.47 3.04
N GLU A 28 4.70 -9.64 3.66
CA GLU A 28 5.90 -8.85 3.41
C GLU A 28 6.95 -9.64 2.64
N TRP A 29 7.68 -8.95 1.76
CA TRP A 29 8.84 -9.49 1.07
C TRP A 29 10.11 -9.36 1.93
N TYR A 30 10.84 -10.46 2.10
CA TYR A 30 12.09 -10.54 2.87
C TYR A 30 13.32 -10.89 2.01
N GLY A 31 13.10 -11.18 0.73
CA GLY A 31 14.11 -11.58 -0.22
C GLY A 31 13.55 -12.52 -1.28
N ALA A 32 14.38 -12.85 -2.26
CA ALA A 32 14.01 -13.87 -3.25
C ALA A 32 13.65 -15.18 -2.55
N LYS A 33 12.43 -15.66 -2.82
CA LYS A 33 11.80 -16.86 -2.25
C LYS A 33 11.53 -16.80 -0.74
N ASP A 34 11.51 -15.60 -0.15
CA ASP A 34 11.19 -15.39 1.27
C ASP A 34 10.10 -14.31 1.40
N VAL A 35 8.88 -14.74 1.65
CA VAL A 35 7.74 -13.88 1.99
C VAL A 35 7.11 -14.37 3.28
N ARG A 36 6.64 -13.45 4.12
CA ARG A 36 6.18 -13.78 5.46
C ARG A 36 4.89 -13.04 5.78
N VAL A 37 4.00 -13.71 6.50
CA VAL A 37 2.84 -13.05 7.11
C VAL A 37 3.28 -12.42 8.42
N VAL A 38 3.13 -11.11 8.54
CA VAL A 38 3.51 -10.34 9.74
C VAL A 38 2.34 -9.48 10.23
N ASP A 39 2.40 -9.04 11.48
CA ASP A 39 1.52 -7.97 11.98
C ASP A 39 2.09 -6.60 11.62
N ARG A 40 1.24 -5.74 11.05
CA ARG A 40 1.54 -4.33 10.75
C ARG A 40 0.51 -3.44 11.44
N PRO A 41 0.87 -2.21 11.83
CA PRO A 41 -0.12 -1.23 12.26
C PRO A 41 -1.19 -1.03 11.19
N ARG A 42 -2.45 -0.96 11.60
CA ARG A 42 -3.56 -0.61 10.71
C ARG A 42 -3.30 0.80 10.13
N PRO A 43 -3.49 1.04 8.82
CA PRO A 43 -3.33 2.37 8.26
C PRO A 43 -4.47 3.31 8.69
N LEU A 44 -4.16 4.60 8.77
CA LEU A 44 -5.11 5.68 8.98
C LEU A 44 -5.09 6.63 7.76
N ILE A 45 -6.19 7.33 7.53
CA ILE A 45 -6.28 8.37 6.50
C ILE A 45 -5.15 9.39 6.66
N THR A 46 -4.39 9.58 5.60
CA THR A 46 -3.23 10.48 5.58
C THR A 46 -3.55 11.75 4.80
N ASP A 47 -4.16 11.59 3.64
CA ASP A 47 -4.55 12.63 2.69
C ASP A 47 -6.09 12.65 2.48
N PRO A 48 -6.70 13.82 2.18
CA PRO A 48 -8.10 13.93 1.79
C PRO A 48 -8.57 12.97 0.69
N ALA A 49 -7.69 12.57 -0.22
CA ALA A 49 -8.03 11.65 -1.32
C ALA A 49 -7.91 10.16 -0.96
N ASP A 50 -7.45 9.82 0.25
CA ASP A 50 -7.24 8.43 0.66
C ASP A 50 -8.54 7.70 0.95
N ILE A 51 -8.48 6.37 0.83
CA ILE A 51 -9.47 5.44 1.38
C ILE A 51 -8.77 4.37 2.20
N ILE A 52 -9.41 3.91 3.27
CA ILE A 52 -9.01 2.67 3.97
C ILE A 52 -9.96 1.56 3.57
N LEU A 53 -9.40 0.53 2.93
CA LEU A 53 -10.13 -0.64 2.48
C LEU A 53 -9.81 -1.85 3.36
N LYS A 54 -10.83 -2.47 3.95
CA LYS A 54 -10.69 -3.80 4.53
C LYS A 54 -10.72 -4.83 3.43
N VAL A 55 -9.54 -5.34 3.09
CA VAL A 55 -9.38 -6.41 2.10
C VAL A 55 -10.10 -7.67 2.60
N THR A 56 -11.07 -8.15 1.82
CA THR A 56 -11.79 -9.39 2.08
C THR A 56 -11.28 -10.53 1.20
N SER A 57 -10.73 -10.20 0.04
CA SER A 57 -10.18 -11.16 -0.92
C SER A 57 -9.12 -10.50 -1.79
N THR A 58 -8.12 -11.29 -2.19
CA THR A 58 -7.07 -10.88 -3.13
C THR A 58 -6.74 -12.07 -4.03
N ALA A 59 -6.40 -11.80 -5.28
CA ALA A 59 -5.88 -12.80 -6.20
C ALA A 59 -4.34 -12.87 -6.11
N ILE A 60 -3.79 -13.96 -6.64
CA ILE A 60 -2.36 -14.09 -6.93
C ILE A 60 -2.22 -13.98 -8.45
N CYS A 61 -1.37 -13.07 -8.90
CA CYS A 61 -1.09 -12.84 -10.30
C CYS A 61 0.24 -13.48 -10.72
N GLY A 62 0.43 -13.71 -12.02
CA GLY A 62 1.73 -14.15 -12.55
C GLY A 62 2.87 -13.17 -12.25
N SER A 63 2.57 -11.87 -12.14
CA SER A 63 3.52 -10.82 -11.78
C SER A 63 4.04 -10.95 -10.33
N ASP A 64 3.26 -11.52 -9.42
CA ASP A 64 3.72 -11.78 -8.05
C ASP A 64 4.90 -12.76 -8.04
N LEU A 65 4.98 -13.66 -9.02
CA LEU A 65 6.11 -14.58 -9.16
C LEU A 65 7.41 -13.84 -9.52
N HIS A 66 7.35 -12.78 -10.32
CA HIS A 66 8.52 -11.95 -10.61
C HIS A 66 9.06 -11.27 -9.35
N ILE A 67 8.18 -10.84 -8.44
CA ILE A 67 8.56 -10.28 -7.14
C ILE A 67 9.13 -11.38 -6.23
N TYR A 68 8.43 -12.51 -6.10
CA TYR A 68 8.85 -13.63 -5.28
C TYR A 68 10.22 -14.18 -5.70
N LEU A 69 10.52 -14.26 -7.00
CA LEU A 69 11.82 -14.71 -7.50
C LEU A 69 12.92 -13.63 -7.45
N GLY A 70 12.58 -12.39 -7.07
CA GLY A 70 13.54 -11.28 -6.94
C GLY A 70 13.94 -10.64 -8.28
N TYR A 71 13.07 -10.71 -9.29
CA TYR A 71 13.33 -10.10 -10.61
C TYR A 71 12.83 -8.66 -10.75
N VAL A 72 12.06 -8.17 -9.78
CA VAL A 72 11.61 -6.77 -9.76
C VAL A 72 12.67 -5.90 -9.07
N PRO A 73 13.32 -4.97 -9.78
CA PRO A 73 14.31 -4.08 -9.19
C PRO A 73 13.64 -3.10 -8.22
N GLY A 74 14.36 -2.73 -7.17
CA GLY A 74 13.87 -1.74 -6.18
C GLY A 74 12.96 -2.30 -5.09
N MET A 75 12.70 -3.61 -5.07
CA MET A 75 12.05 -4.26 -3.92
C MET A 75 12.94 -4.16 -2.68
N GLU A 76 12.36 -3.71 -1.58
CA GLU A 76 13.02 -3.60 -0.28
C GLU A 76 12.42 -4.58 0.73
N LYS A 77 13.25 -5.00 1.69
CA LYS A 77 12.79 -5.85 2.77
C LYS A 77 11.70 -5.13 3.58
N GLY A 78 10.54 -5.76 3.70
CA GLY A 78 9.38 -5.24 4.42
C GLY A 78 8.32 -4.61 3.49
N ASP A 79 8.51 -4.64 2.18
CA ASP A 79 7.48 -4.25 1.22
C ASP A 79 6.28 -5.18 1.30
N VAL A 80 5.09 -4.60 1.31
CA VAL A 80 3.82 -5.34 1.39
C VAL A 80 3.37 -5.73 -0.01
N LEU A 81 3.02 -7.01 -0.19
CA LEU A 81 2.60 -7.57 -1.46
C LEU A 81 1.07 -7.59 -1.63
N GLY A 82 0.63 -7.76 -2.88
CA GLY A 82 -0.77 -7.85 -3.28
C GLY A 82 -1.22 -6.62 -4.06
N HIS A 83 -1.48 -6.80 -5.34
CA HIS A 83 -1.90 -5.73 -6.24
C HIS A 83 -3.26 -6.00 -6.92
N GLU A 84 -3.93 -7.10 -6.54
CA GLU A 84 -5.22 -7.52 -7.09
C GLU A 84 -6.21 -7.83 -5.95
N PHE A 85 -6.72 -6.79 -5.29
CA PHE A 85 -7.56 -6.94 -4.10
C PHE A 85 -8.93 -6.29 -4.25
N MET A 86 -9.87 -6.81 -3.47
CA MET A 86 -11.21 -6.25 -3.28
C MET A 86 -11.58 -6.25 -1.79
N GLY A 87 -12.51 -5.39 -1.42
CA GLY A 87 -12.83 -5.20 -0.02
C GLY A 87 -13.98 -4.25 0.24
N ILE A 88 -14.15 -3.94 1.52
CA ILE A 88 -15.17 -3.03 2.03
C ILE A 88 -14.47 -1.74 2.43
N VAL A 89 -15.01 -0.60 1.99
CA VAL A 89 -14.52 0.72 2.42
C VAL A 89 -14.87 0.92 3.89
N GLU A 90 -13.85 1.13 4.74
CA GLU A 90 -14.02 1.35 6.17
C GLU A 90 -13.84 2.82 6.57
N ASP A 91 -13.04 3.59 5.83
CA ASP A 91 -12.82 5.01 6.07
C ASP A 91 -12.48 5.75 4.77
N VAL A 92 -12.77 7.04 4.72
CA VAL A 92 -12.51 7.92 3.56
C VAL A 92 -11.95 9.26 4.04
N GLY A 93 -11.11 9.89 3.22
CA GLY A 93 -10.58 11.20 3.54
C GLY A 93 -11.66 12.29 3.68
N PRO A 94 -11.40 13.32 4.51
CA PRO A 94 -12.32 14.46 4.64
C PRO A 94 -12.37 15.22 3.32
N ALA A 95 -13.55 15.28 2.70
CA ALA A 95 -13.80 15.95 1.42
C ALA A 95 -13.46 17.45 1.43
#